data_AF-A0A0C3PVT6-F1
#
_entry.id   AF-A0A0C3PVT6-F1
#
_cell.length_a   1.000
_cell.length_b   1.000
_cell.length_c   1.000
_cell.angle_alpha   90.00
_cell.angle_beta   90.00
_cell.angle_gamma   90.00
#
_symmetry.space_group_name_H-M   'P 1'
#
loop_
_entity.id
_entity.type
_entity.pdbx_description
1 polymer ?
#
loop_
_entity_poly.entity_id
_entity_poly.type
_entity_poly.pdbx_seq_one_letter_code
_entity_poly.pdbx_strand_id
1 'polypeptide(L)' 'GPEHEASADREANPSYCVLPIFHPPQLQWDAMESGRHVSRDGHLFHCPDPTTITPLFHIIFVLDG' A
#
# COMPACT_ATOMS: atom_id res chain seq x y z
N GLY A 1 12.40 0.19 -1.99
CA GLY A 1 13.54 0.09 -2.90
C GLY A 1 13.82 1.45 -3.53
N PRO A 2 14.65 1.51 -4.59
CA PRO A 2 15.00 2.74 -5.28
C PRO A 2 13.79 3.50 -5.87
N GLU A 3 12.65 2.82 -6.04
CA GLU A 3 11.37 3.43 -6.44
C GLU A 3 10.81 4.43 -5.39
N HIS A 4 11.24 4.33 -4.14
CA HIS A 4 10.85 5.23 -3.05
C HIS A 4 11.94 6.27 -2.72
N GLU A 5 13.01 6.34 -3.50
CA GLU A 5 14.04 7.37 -3.36
C GLU A 5 13.69 8.57 -4.23
N ALA A 6 13.63 9.76 -3.63
CA ALA A 6 13.49 11.00 -4.38
C ALA A 6 14.82 11.37 -5.04
N SER A 7 14.79 11.82 -6.29
CA SER A 7 15.93 12.40 -7.00
C SER A 7 15.70 13.89 -7.27
N ALA A 8 16.72 14.57 -7.79
CA ALA A 8 16.62 15.99 -8.17
C ALA A 8 15.50 16.26 -9.21
N ASP A 9 15.15 15.25 -10.01
CA ASP A 9 14.19 15.38 -11.12
C ASP A 9 12.90 14.58 -10.91
N ARG A 10 12.78 13.82 -9.82
CA ARG A 10 11.64 12.93 -9.59
C ARG A 10 11.33 12.72 -8.11
N GLU A 11 10.07 12.92 -7.75
CA GLU A 11 9.55 12.57 -6.43
C GLU A 11 9.53 11.04 -6.22
N ALA A 12 9.78 10.62 -4.99
CA ALA A 12 9.62 9.23 -4.58
C ALA A 12 8.19 8.74 -4.87
N ASN A 13 8.03 7.50 -5.33
CA ASN A 13 6.68 6.94 -5.43
C ASN A 13 6.08 6.85 -4.02
N PRO A 14 4.81 7.28 -3.84
CA PRO A 14 4.12 7.15 -2.58
C PRO A 14 4.04 5.68 -2.17
N SER A 15 4.37 5.39 -0.91
CA SER A 15 4.23 4.07 -0.29
C SER A 15 2.82 3.82 0.25
N TYR A 16 1.93 4.81 0.16
CA TYR A 16 0.57 4.74 0.66
C TYR A 16 -0.41 4.44 -0.48
N CYS A 17 -1.47 3.71 -0.16
CA CYS A 17 -2.56 3.45 -1.06
C CYS A 17 -3.70 4.46 -0.80
N VAL A 18 -4.33 4.93 -1.87
CA VAL A 18 -5.49 5.83 -1.75
C VAL A 18 -6.74 5.01 -1.45
N LEU A 19 -7.42 5.36 -0.35
CA LEU A 19 -8.69 4.79 0.05
C LEU A 19 -9.79 5.87 0.04
N PRO A 20 -10.81 5.77 -0.81
CA PRO A 20 -11.99 6.62 -0.70
C PRO A 20 -12.73 6.29 0.60
N ILE A 21 -13.12 7.30 1.39
CA ILE A 21 -13.82 7.07 2.68
C ILE A 21 -15.29 6.68 2.47
N PHE A 22 -15.93 7.16 1.41
CA PHE A 22 -17.34 6.97 1.16
C PHE A 22 -17.57 6.04 -0.04
N HIS A 23 -17.77 4.75 0.25
CA HIS A 23 -18.18 3.75 -0.74
C HIS A 23 -18.88 2.57 -0.05
N PRO A 24 -19.75 1.82 -0.76
CA PRO A 24 -20.20 0.51 -0.29
C PRO A 24 -19.04 -0.50 -0.27
N PRO A 25 -19.08 -1.55 0.58
CA PRO A 25 -18.07 -2.61 0.57
C PRO A 25 -17.97 -3.27 -0.82
N GLN A 26 -16.75 -3.45 -1.28
CA GLN A 26 -16.44 -4.08 -2.57
C GLN A 26 -16.23 -5.59 -2.41
N LEU A 27 -16.46 -6.31 -3.50
CA LEU A 27 -16.27 -7.76 -3.57
C LEU A 27 -14.84 -8.06 -4.00
N GLN A 28 -14.35 -9.26 -3.63
CA GLN A 28 -13.02 -9.74 -4.04
C GLN A 28 -12.81 -9.70 -5.57
N TRP A 29 -13.88 -9.89 -6.35
CA TRP A 29 -13.84 -9.81 -7.81
C TRP A 29 -13.50 -8.39 -8.31
N ASP A 30 -13.75 -7.34 -7.51
CA ASP A 30 -13.42 -5.97 -7.90
C ASP A 30 -11.90 -5.72 -7.95
N ALA A 31 -11.08 -6.61 -7.37
CA ALA A 31 -9.62 -6.60 -7.42
C ALA A 31 -9.02 -7.58 -8.44
N MET A 32 -9.78 -8.06 -9.44
CA MET A 32 -9.23 -8.96 -10.48
C MET A 32 -8.11 -8.31 -11.32
N GLU A 33 -8.00 -6.98 -11.29
CA GLU A 33 -6.99 -6.23 -12.02
C GLU A 33 -5.68 -6.14 -11.21
N SER A 34 -4.54 -6.36 -11.88
CA SER A 34 -3.22 -6.37 -11.26
C SER A 34 -2.92 -5.05 -10.56
N GLY A 35 -2.46 -5.10 -9.32
CA GLY A 35 -2.14 -3.91 -8.55
C GLY A 35 -3.35 -3.27 -7.86
N ARG A 36 -4.46 -4.00 -7.71
CA ARG A 36 -5.57 -3.66 -6.84
C ARG A 36 -5.77 -4.76 -5.80
N HIS A 37 -6.26 -4.42 -4.63
CA HIS A 37 -6.64 -5.39 -3.60
C HIS A 37 -7.88 -4.95 -2.83
N VAL A 38 -8.68 -5.91 -2.39
CA VAL A 38 -9.81 -5.68 -1.49
C VAL A 38 -9.47 -6.23 -0.11
N SER A 39 -9.61 -5.41 0.94
CA SER A 39 -9.42 -5.85 2.33
C SER A 39 -10.59 -6.71 2.81
N ARG A 40 -10.42 -7.33 3.99
CA ARG A 40 -11.43 -8.21 4.59
C ARG A 40 -12.77 -7.54 4.87
N ASP A 41 -12.77 -6.24 5.12
CA ASP A 41 -13.96 -5.39 5.36
C ASP A 41 -14.52 -4.74 4.07
N GLY A 42 -13.93 -5.03 2.91
CA GLY A 42 -14.44 -4.61 1.62
C GLY A 42 -13.94 -3.25 1.13
N HIS A 43 -12.82 -2.76 1.66
CA HIS A 43 -12.15 -1.58 1.13
C HIS A 43 -11.28 -1.93 -0.07
N LEU A 44 -11.43 -1.18 -1.17
CA LEU A 44 -10.59 -1.33 -2.35
C LEU A 44 -9.42 -0.38 -2.31
N PHE A 45 -8.23 -0.94 -2.48
CA PHE A 45 -6.98 -0.23 -2.61
C PHE A 45 -6.46 -0.34 -4.04
N HIS A 46 -5.99 0.78 -4.59
CA HIS A 46 -5.33 0.84 -5.90
C HIS A 46 -3.82 0.58 -5.77
N CYS A 47 -3.48 -0.50 -5.10
CA CYS A 47 -2.12 -0.97 -4.94
C CYS A 47 -2.09 -2.50 -4.73
N PRO A 48 -0.92 -3.15 -4.92
CA PRO A 48 -0.76 -4.56 -4.57
C PRO A 48 -0.97 -4.79 -3.07
N ASP A 49 -1.53 -5.94 -2.70
CA ASP A 49 -1.74 -6.32 -1.30
C ASP A 49 -0.39 -6.43 -0.56
N PRO A 50 -0.09 -5.57 0.43
CA PRO A 50 1.19 -5.56 1.11
C PRO A 50 1.47 -6.85 1.90
N THR A 51 0.45 -7.66 2.20
CA THR A 51 0.62 -8.97 2.87
C THR A 51 1.17 -10.05 1.93
N THR A 52 1.07 -9.84 0.62
CA THR A 52 1.57 -10.76 -0.41
C THR A 52 3.00 -10.43 -0.87
N ILE A 53 3.50 -9.25 -0.52
CA ILE A 53 4.83 -8.77 -0.88
C ILE A 53 5.79 -9.14 0.25
N THR A 54 6.99 -9.60 -0.09
CA THR A 54 8.04 -9.84 0.92
C THR A 54 8.35 -8.52 1.64
N PRO A 55 8.16 -8.44 2.97
CA PRO A 55 8.41 -7.21 3.69
C PRO A 55 9.90 -6.84 3.67
N LEU A 56 10.21 -5.69 3.11
CA LEU A 56 11.51 -5.01 3.21
C LEU A 56 11.34 -3.79 4.12
N PHE A 57 11.22 -4.02 5.42
CA PHE A 57 11.21 -2.95 6.41
C PHE A 57 12.30 -3.16 7.45
N HIS A 58 12.84 -2.04 7.97
CA HIS A 58 13.70 -2.02 9.14
C HIS A 58 12.88 -1.45 10.29
N ILE A 59 12.68 -2.25 11.35
CA ILE A 59 12.02 -1.79 12.58
C ILE A 59 13.11 -1.35 13.56
N ILE A 60 13.08 -0.08 13.97
CA ILE A 60 14.01 0.45 14.97
C ILE A 60 13.22 0.73 16.25
N PHE A 61 13.66 0.11 17.35
CA PHE A 61 13.16 0.44 18.68
C PHE A 61 14.15 1.40 19.36
N VAL A 62 13.65 2.55 19.80
CA VAL A 62 14.41 3.46 20.67
C VAL A 62 13.83 3.31 22.07
N LEU A 63 14.68 2.94 23.03
CA LEU A 63 14.35 2.87 24.44
C LEU A 63 15.09 4.00 25.13
N ASP A 64 14.36 4.95 25.70
CA ASP A 64 14.92 5.86 26.70
C ASP A 64 14.81 5.16 28.07
N GLY A 65 15.93 5.14 28.79
CA GLY A 65 16.06 4.55 30.13
C GLY A 65 15.86 5.55 31.26
#